data_AF-G8TI22-F1
#
_entry.id   AF-G8TI22-F1
#
_cell.length_a   1.000
_cell.length_b   1.000
_cell.length_c   1.000
_cell.angle_alpha   90.00
_cell.angle_beta   90.00
_cell.angle_gamma   90.00
#
_symmetry.space_group_name_H-M   'P 1'
#
loop_
_entity.id
_entity.type
_entity.pdbx_description
1 polymer ?
#
loop_
_entity_poly.entity_id
_entity_poly.type
_entity_poly.pdbx_seq_one_letter_code
_entity_poly.pdbx_strand_id
1 'polypeptide(L)'
;MTKSLLLDTKTFFRILINYFILTILWSIACFQFDRYFGENRFGLKAIGFVTLFSLSFAFGLGLRRFIKITLLLVIFLATFFIVSFVIGPLSANLVQDSTWLSGLIMSSVAATILVMTLNHIKRIEFIYPCILTTILFALPSYFTQVRRLEDRLYWAYDIHPSISMFNLWQGLTIISLSLGCCLSRQQPTVHA
;
A
#
# COMPACT_ATOMS: atom_id res chain seq x y z
N MET A 1 13.56 -7.95 32.09
CA MET A 1 14.56 -7.69 31.03
C MET A 1 13.83 -7.14 29.80
N THR A 2 13.86 -5.82 29.59
CA THR A 2 13.17 -5.15 28.47
C THR A 2 13.98 -5.34 27.20
N LYS A 3 13.45 -6.06 26.20
CA LYS A 3 14.08 -6.16 24.88
C LYS A 3 13.99 -4.79 24.20
N SER A 4 15.13 -4.21 23.84
CA SER A 4 15.19 -2.97 23.06
C SER A 4 14.75 -3.21 21.62
N LEU A 5 14.00 -2.24 21.09
CA LEU A 5 13.52 -2.24 19.72
C LEU A 5 14.56 -1.53 18.83
N LEU A 6 14.97 -2.14 17.72
CA LEU A 6 15.89 -1.54 16.77
C LEU A 6 15.21 -1.36 15.41
N LEU A 7 15.31 -0.13 14.89
CA LEU A 7 14.80 0.25 13.57
C LEU A 7 15.96 0.36 12.58
N ASP A 8 15.90 -0.40 11.49
CA ASP A 8 16.78 -0.18 10.33
C ASP A 8 16.33 1.06 9.56
N THR A 9 16.76 2.22 10.06
CA THR A 9 16.39 3.54 9.55
C THR A 9 16.80 3.73 8.09
N LYS A 10 17.91 3.12 7.66
CA LYS A 10 18.42 3.23 6.29
C LYS A 10 17.51 2.55 5.29
N THR A 11 17.11 1.31 5.57
CA THR A 11 16.17 0.55 4.72
C THR A 11 14.79 1.22 4.72
N PHE A 12 14.33 1.69 5.89
CA PHE A 12 13.06 2.39 6.04
C PHE A 12 12.98 3.64 5.14
N PHE A 13 13.94 4.55 5.26
CA PHE A 13 13.94 5.77 4.44
C PHE A 13 14.15 5.47 2.95
N ARG A 14 14.92 4.43 2.60
CA ARG A 14 15.11 4.03 1.19
C ARG A 14 13.79 3.59 0.55
N ILE A 15 12.95 2.82 1.25
CA ILE A 15 11.64 2.40 0.73
C ILE A 15 10.75 3.63 0.52
N LEU A 16 10.66 4.51 1.53
CA LEU A 16 9.78 5.67 1.49
C LEU A 16 10.20 6.70 0.44
N ILE A 17 11.48 7.07 0.39
CA ILE A 17 11.99 8.07 -0.57
C ILE A 17 11.76 7.58 -2.00
N ASN A 18 12.07 6.31 -2.28
CA ASN A 18 11.82 5.73 -3.61
C ASN A 18 10.34 5.81 -3.98
N TYR A 19 9.45 5.49 -3.04
CA TYR A 19 8.02 5.56 -3.28
C TYR A 19 7.53 6.97 -3.55
N PHE A 20 7.90 7.96 -2.74
CA PHE A 20 7.46 9.33 -2.95
C PHE A 20 7.97 9.90 -4.27
N ILE A 21 9.26 9.68 -4.62
CA ILE A 21 9.81 10.11 -5.90
C ILE A 21 9.06 9.47 -7.06
N LEU A 22 8.89 8.15 -7.05
CA LEU A 22 8.20 7.42 -8.10
C LEU A 22 6.73 7.86 -8.23
N THR A 23 6.05 8.06 -7.11
CA THR A 23 4.65 8.52 -7.06
C THR A 23 4.51 9.92 -7.66
N ILE A 24 5.43 10.84 -7.36
CA ILE A 24 5.45 12.18 -7.96
C ILE A 24 5.64 12.09 -9.47
N LEU A 25 6.65 11.34 -9.94
CA LEU A 25 6.93 11.17 -11.37
C LEU A 25 5.74 10.58 -12.12
N TRP A 26 5.09 9.57 -11.54
CA TRP A 26 3.91 8.95 -12.14
C TRP A 26 2.68 9.84 -12.10
N SER A 27 2.51 10.67 -11.06
CA SER A 27 1.42 11.65 -11.01
C SER A 27 1.58 12.70 -12.11
N ILE A 28 2.81 13.17 -12.36
CA ILE A 28 3.11 14.07 -13.49
C ILE A 28 2.82 13.37 -14.82
N ALA A 29 3.23 12.11 -14.97
CA ALA A 29 2.96 11.34 -16.18
C ALA A 29 1.45 11.16 -16.41
N CYS A 30 0.67 10.85 -15.37
CA CYS A 30 -0.78 10.73 -15.46
C CYS A 30 -1.43 12.03 -15.94
N PHE A 31 -1.02 13.18 -15.38
CA PHE A 31 -1.52 14.49 -15.81
C PHE A 31 -1.26 14.75 -17.31
N GLN A 32 -0.05 14.40 -17.78
CA GLN A 32 0.27 14.51 -19.20
C GLN A 32 -0.57 13.55 -20.05
N PHE A 33 -0.71 12.28 -19.64
CA PHE A 33 -1.50 11.28 -20.37
C PHE A 33 -2.99 11.63 -20.43
N ASP A 34 -3.57 12.18 -19.37
CA ASP A 34 -4.98 12.61 -19.34
C ASP A 34 -5.24 13.71 -20.37
N ARG A 35 -4.29 14.63 -20.52
CA ARG A 35 -4.35 15.71 -21.51
C ARG A 35 -4.40 15.21 -22.97
N TYR A 36 -3.87 14.00 -23.25
CA TYR A 36 -3.82 13.43 -24.60
C TYR A 36 -4.82 12.30 -24.86
N PHE A 37 -5.21 11.54 -23.83
CA PHE A 37 -5.97 10.28 -23.99
C PHE A 37 -7.32 10.25 -23.24
N GLY A 38 -7.69 11.32 -22.53
CA GLY A 38 -8.94 11.44 -21.79
C GLY A 38 -8.94 10.77 -20.41
N GLU A 39 -9.85 11.19 -19.54
CA GLU A 39 -9.83 10.93 -18.09
C GLU A 39 -10.16 9.50 -17.66
N ASN A 40 -10.80 8.69 -18.52
CA ASN A 40 -11.42 7.40 -18.16
C ASN A 40 -10.47 6.23 -17.91
N ARG A 41 -9.17 6.47 -17.67
CA ARG A 41 -8.15 5.41 -17.51
C ARG A 41 -7.78 5.11 -16.05
N PHE A 42 -8.76 5.14 -15.13
CA PHE A 42 -8.52 4.88 -13.71
C PHE A 42 -7.77 3.57 -13.45
N GLY A 43 -8.16 2.48 -14.11
CA GLY A 43 -7.50 1.17 -13.94
C GLY A 43 -6.02 1.18 -14.34
N LEU A 44 -5.66 1.88 -15.41
CA LEU A 44 -4.26 2.01 -15.85
C LEU A 44 -3.43 2.80 -14.83
N LYS A 45 -4.00 3.89 -14.29
CA LYS A 45 -3.34 4.72 -13.27
C LYS A 45 -3.11 3.92 -11.99
N ALA A 46 -4.12 3.17 -11.54
CA ALA A 46 -4.05 2.30 -10.36
C ALA A 46 -2.98 1.21 -10.49
N ILE A 47 -2.91 0.53 -11.64
CA ILE A 47 -1.86 -0.47 -11.94
C ILE A 47 -0.47 0.16 -11.88
N GLY A 48 -0.32 1.38 -12.42
CA GLY A 48 0.93 2.13 -12.35
C GLY A 48 1.38 2.35 -10.91
N PHE A 49 0.52 2.91 -10.06
CA PHE A 49 0.83 3.12 -8.64
C PHE A 49 1.15 1.81 -7.90
N VAL A 50 0.41 0.71 -8.12
CA VAL A 50 0.75 -0.62 -7.55
C VAL A 50 2.13 -1.10 -8.01
N THR A 51 2.50 -0.83 -9.26
CA THR A 51 3.82 -1.15 -9.80
C THR A 51 4.92 -0.39 -9.07
N LEU A 52 4.74 0.91 -8.85
CA LEU A 52 5.71 1.75 -8.13
C LEU A 52 5.84 1.33 -6.67
N PHE A 53 4.72 1.02 -6.02
CA PHE A 53 4.68 0.47 -4.67
C PHE A 53 5.53 -0.80 -4.56
N SER A 54 5.37 -1.72 -5.52
CA SER A 54 6.16 -2.95 -5.61
C SER A 54 7.65 -2.68 -5.80
N LEU A 55 8.00 -1.80 -6.73
CA LEU A 55 9.38 -1.43 -7.04
C LEU A 55 10.07 -0.77 -5.84
N SER A 56 9.37 0.09 -5.10
CA SER A 56 9.89 0.76 -3.91
C SER A 56 10.27 -0.23 -2.81
N PHE A 57 9.45 -1.25 -2.58
CA PHE A 57 9.83 -2.34 -1.67
C PHE A 57 11.00 -3.14 -2.21
N ALA A 58 11.01 -3.46 -3.50
CA ALA A 58 12.07 -4.29 -4.06
C ALA A 58 13.45 -3.62 -3.99
N PHE A 59 13.54 -2.36 -4.43
CA PHE A 59 14.77 -1.56 -4.31
C PHE A 59 15.09 -1.22 -2.86
N GLY A 60 14.05 -0.87 -2.08
CA GLY A 60 14.13 -0.49 -0.69
C GLY A 60 14.59 -1.61 0.24
N LEU A 61 14.33 -2.88 -0.09
CA LEU A 61 14.85 -4.07 0.59
C LEU A 61 16.18 -4.57 0.00
N GLY A 62 16.66 -3.96 -1.09
CA GLY A 62 17.90 -4.37 -1.74
C GLY A 62 17.77 -5.69 -2.51
N LEU A 63 16.57 -6.03 -2.98
CA LEU A 63 16.35 -7.20 -3.82
C LEU A 63 16.99 -6.93 -5.20
N ARG A 64 18.18 -7.51 -5.43
CA ARG A 64 18.94 -7.31 -6.67
C ARG A 64 18.57 -8.28 -7.80
N ARG A 65 17.85 -9.37 -7.49
CA ARG A 65 17.48 -10.38 -8.49
C ARG A 65 16.18 -9.99 -9.16
N PHE A 66 16.21 -9.80 -10.48
CA PHE A 66 15.03 -9.50 -11.30
C PHE A 66 13.84 -10.41 -10.97
N ILE A 67 14.06 -11.72 -10.84
CA ILE A 67 13.03 -12.70 -10.47
C ILE A 67 12.28 -12.32 -9.17
N LYS A 68 12.99 -11.82 -8.15
CA LYS A 68 12.35 -11.42 -6.88
C LYS A 68 11.54 -10.13 -7.04
N ILE A 69 12.01 -9.20 -7.88
CA ILE A 69 11.31 -7.96 -8.21
C ILE A 69 10.02 -8.28 -8.96
N THR A 70 10.11 -9.12 -10.00
CA THR A 70 8.96 -9.55 -10.81
C THR A 70 7.96 -10.33 -9.96
N LEU A 71 8.42 -11.24 -9.10
CA LEU A 71 7.53 -11.99 -8.21
C LEU A 71 6.76 -11.06 -7.27
N LEU A 72 7.43 -10.09 -6.65
CA LEU A 72 6.78 -9.13 -5.76
C LEU A 72 5.72 -8.30 -6.50
N LEU A 73 6.07 -7.83 -7.71
CA LEU A 73 5.16 -7.11 -8.58
C LEU A 73 3.92 -7.95 -8.93
N VAL A 74 4.11 -9.20 -9.35
CA VAL A 74 3.02 -10.12 -9.69
C VAL A 74 2.11 -10.36 -8.47
N ILE A 75 2.66 -10.55 -7.28
CA ILE A 75 1.87 -10.78 -6.07
C ILE A 75 1.05 -9.53 -5.71
N PHE A 76 1.65 -8.34 -5.78
CA PHE A 76 0.94 -7.11 -5.45
C PHE A 76 -0.16 -6.78 -6.48
N LEU A 77 0.09 -7.03 -7.77
CA LEU A 77 -0.94 -6.93 -8.81
C LEU A 77 -2.05 -7.97 -8.60
N ALA A 78 -1.71 -9.23 -8.34
CA ALA A 78 -2.70 -10.27 -8.08
C ALA A 78 -3.55 -9.93 -6.84
N THR A 79 -2.93 -9.41 -5.78
CA THR A 79 -3.65 -8.95 -4.58
C THR A 79 -4.63 -7.84 -4.92
N PHE A 80 -4.18 -6.84 -5.70
CA PHE A 80 -5.05 -5.77 -6.18
C PHE A 80 -6.24 -6.33 -6.99
N PHE A 81 -6.00 -7.20 -7.96
CA PHE A 81 -7.07 -7.78 -8.77
C PHE A 81 -8.05 -8.63 -7.96
N ILE A 82 -7.55 -9.50 -7.07
CA ILE A 82 -8.40 -10.33 -6.22
C ILE A 82 -9.24 -9.46 -5.29
N VAL A 83 -8.64 -8.46 -4.64
CA VAL A 83 -9.37 -7.58 -3.74
C VAL A 83 -10.42 -6.76 -4.51
N SER A 84 -10.06 -6.16 -5.65
CA SER A 84 -10.95 -5.29 -6.41
C SER A 84 -12.07 -6.03 -7.17
N PHE A 85 -11.80 -7.19 -7.76
CA PHE A 85 -12.74 -7.87 -8.67
C PHE A 85 -13.37 -9.14 -8.10
N VAL A 86 -12.83 -9.70 -7.01
CA VAL A 86 -13.40 -10.88 -6.35
C VAL A 86 -13.99 -10.49 -5.01
N ILE A 87 -13.16 -9.97 -4.10
CA ILE A 87 -13.58 -9.65 -2.74
C ILE A 87 -14.55 -8.47 -2.72
N GLY A 88 -14.29 -7.41 -3.50
CA GLY A 88 -15.15 -6.22 -3.54
C GLY A 88 -16.59 -6.53 -3.94
N PRO A 89 -16.84 -7.21 -5.08
CA PRO A 89 -18.20 -7.62 -5.44
C PRO A 89 -18.84 -8.58 -4.44
N LEU A 90 -18.06 -9.53 -3.88
CA LEU A 90 -18.57 -10.45 -2.86
C LEU A 90 -18.98 -9.72 -1.58
N SER A 91 -18.16 -8.78 -1.09
CA SER A 91 -18.45 -8.02 0.12
C SER A 91 -19.63 -7.07 -0.09
N ALA A 92 -19.76 -6.46 -1.27
CA ALA A 92 -20.93 -5.66 -1.63
C ALA A 92 -22.23 -6.49 -1.68
N ASN A 93 -22.17 -7.72 -2.19
CA ASN A 93 -23.34 -8.61 -2.26
C ASN A 93 -23.73 -9.21 -0.91
N LEU A 94 -22.76 -9.52 -0.06
CA LEU A 94 -22.99 -10.06 1.29
C LEU A 94 -23.44 -8.98 2.28
N VAL A 95 -23.04 -7.73 2.05
CA VAL A 95 -23.25 -6.61 2.95
C VAL A 95 -23.88 -5.45 2.17
N GLN A 96 -25.13 -5.66 1.73
CA GLN A 96 -25.84 -4.74 0.85
C GLN A 96 -26.03 -3.32 1.43
N ASP A 97 -26.03 -3.17 2.76
CA ASP A 97 -26.35 -1.90 3.44
C ASP A 97 -25.17 -1.28 4.22
N SER A 98 -24.00 -1.91 4.27
CA SER A 98 -22.88 -1.41 5.08
C SER A 98 -21.58 -1.29 4.29
N THR A 99 -21.38 -0.09 3.74
CA THR A 99 -20.17 0.30 3.01
C THR A 99 -18.92 0.28 3.89
N TRP A 100 -19.05 0.60 5.19
CA TRP A 100 -17.93 0.54 6.14
C TRP A 100 -17.47 -0.90 6.38
N LEU A 101 -18.40 -1.85 6.48
CA LEU A 101 -18.08 -3.25 6.73
C LEU A 101 -17.49 -3.90 5.47
N SER A 102 -18.01 -3.55 4.29
CA SER A 102 -17.39 -3.93 3.02
C SER A 102 -15.95 -3.42 2.92
N GLY A 103 -15.71 -2.16 3.29
CA GLY A 103 -14.37 -1.57 3.32
C GLY A 103 -13.43 -2.23 4.33
N LEU A 104 -13.93 -2.60 5.50
CA LEU A 104 -13.17 -3.33 6.51
C LEU A 104 -12.74 -4.70 6.00
N ILE A 105 -13.64 -5.45 5.34
CA ILE A 105 -13.35 -6.78 4.78
C ILE A 105 -12.25 -6.67 3.72
N MET A 106 -12.43 -5.80 2.73
CA MET A 106 -11.45 -5.62 1.65
C MET A 106 -10.09 -5.17 2.19
N SER A 107 -10.07 -4.21 3.11
CA SER A 107 -8.85 -3.73 3.78
C SER A 107 -8.15 -4.84 4.57
N SER A 108 -8.91 -5.68 5.25
CA SER A 108 -8.40 -6.82 6.04
C SER A 108 -7.76 -7.88 5.15
N VAL A 109 -8.40 -8.23 4.03
CA VAL A 109 -7.86 -9.18 3.07
C VAL A 109 -6.57 -8.65 2.44
N ALA A 110 -6.60 -7.40 1.95
CA ALA A 110 -5.43 -6.76 1.34
C ALA A 110 -4.24 -6.69 2.32
N ALA A 111 -4.47 -6.18 3.54
CA ALA A 111 -3.44 -6.06 4.56
C ALA A 111 -2.82 -7.42 4.92
N THR A 112 -3.66 -8.45 5.09
CA THR A 112 -3.20 -9.79 5.44
C THR A 112 -2.30 -10.36 4.36
N ILE A 113 -2.73 -10.32 3.09
CA ILE A 113 -1.94 -10.85 1.97
C ILE A 113 -0.62 -10.09 1.82
N LEU A 114 -0.64 -8.76 1.90
CA LEU A 114 0.56 -7.92 1.76
C LEU A 114 1.58 -8.18 2.88
N VAL A 115 1.14 -8.20 4.15
CA VAL A 115 2.03 -8.45 5.28
C VAL A 115 2.58 -9.88 5.24
N MET A 116 1.76 -10.88 4.91
CA MET A 116 2.24 -12.27 4.80
C MET A 116 3.26 -12.43 3.67
N THR A 117 3.02 -11.79 2.53
CA THR A 117 3.96 -11.77 1.40
C THR A 117 5.30 -11.17 1.81
N LEU A 118 5.27 -10.00 2.47
CA LEU A 118 6.49 -9.35 2.93
C LEU A 118 7.20 -10.14 4.02
N ASN A 119 6.46 -10.75 4.95
CA ASN A 119 7.01 -11.62 5.98
C ASN A 119 7.77 -12.83 5.39
N HIS A 120 7.32 -13.34 4.25
CA HIS A 120 7.99 -14.44 3.55
C HIS A 120 9.32 -14.00 2.90
N ILE A 121 9.44 -12.73 2.53
CA ILE A 121 10.66 -12.15 1.93
C ILE A 121 11.63 -11.68 3.00
N LYS A 122 11.12 -10.98 4.01
CA LYS A 122 11.86 -10.45 5.15
C LYS A 122 11.02 -10.70 6.39
N ARG A 123 11.54 -11.53 7.29
CA ARG A 123 10.86 -11.90 8.54
C ARG A 123 10.42 -10.64 9.30
N ILE A 124 9.11 -10.46 9.40
CA ILE A 124 8.47 -9.40 10.18
C ILE A 124 8.28 -9.96 11.59
N GLU A 125 8.83 -9.31 12.60
CA GLU A 125 8.69 -9.79 13.99
C GLU A 125 7.33 -9.48 14.60
N PHE A 126 6.75 -8.34 14.23
CA PHE A 126 5.49 -7.84 14.76
C PHE A 126 4.37 -7.94 13.72
N ILE A 127 4.09 -9.17 13.27
CA ILE A 127 3.14 -9.46 12.17
C ILE A 127 1.75 -8.90 12.49
N TYR A 128 1.16 -9.27 13.64
CA TYR A 128 -0.21 -8.85 13.97
C TYR A 128 -0.36 -7.32 14.12
N PRO A 129 0.55 -6.61 14.83
CA PRO A 129 0.53 -5.14 14.84
C PRO A 129 0.69 -4.53 13.44
N CYS A 130 1.53 -5.12 12.58
CA CYS A 130 1.71 -4.65 11.21
C CYS A 130 0.43 -4.84 10.37
N ILE A 131 -0.25 -5.99 10.48
CA ILE A 131 -1.56 -6.23 9.85
C ILE A 131 -2.57 -5.19 10.34
N LEU A 132 -2.71 -5.04 11.67
CA LEU A 132 -3.69 -4.12 12.24
C LEU A 132 -3.48 -2.68 11.80
N THR A 133 -2.22 -2.19 11.83
CA THR A 133 -1.91 -0.84 11.38
C THR A 133 -2.11 -0.67 9.88
N THR A 134 -1.83 -1.69 9.07
CA THR A 134 -2.12 -1.68 7.63
C THR A 134 -3.63 -1.61 7.36
N ILE A 135 -4.46 -2.33 8.14
CA ILE A 135 -5.92 -2.25 8.05
C ILE A 135 -6.40 -0.83 8.39
N LEU A 136 -5.91 -0.27 9.51
CA LEU A 136 -6.29 1.06 9.96
C LEU A 136 -5.92 2.14 8.94
N PHE A 137 -4.79 1.98 8.24
CA PHE A 137 -4.39 2.88 7.15
C PHE A 137 -5.10 2.60 5.83
N ALA A 138 -5.67 1.40 5.66
CA ALA A 138 -6.47 1.06 4.50
C ALA A 138 -7.91 1.58 4.57
N LEU A 139 -8.49 1.63 5.77
CA LEU A 139 -9.87 2.08 6.02
C LEU A 139 -10.22 3.50 5.50
N PRO A 140 -9.36 4.53 5.64
CA PRO A 140 -9.64 5.88 5.15
C PRO A 140 -9.96 5.94 3.65
N SER A 141 -9.47 5.00 2.85
CA SER A 141 -9.76 4.93 1.40
C SER A 141 -11.23 4.60 1.11
N TYR A 142 -11.92 3.92 2.03
CA TYR A 142 -13.33 3.57 1.89
C TYR A 142 -14.25 4.70 2.36
N PHE A 143 -13.93 5.35 3.48
CA PHE A 143 -14.73 6.46 3.99
C PHE A 143 -14.77 7.66 3.04
N THR A 144 -13.76 7.80 2.17
CA THR A 144 -13.68 8.90 1.20
C THR A 144 -14.38 8.58 -0.12
N GLN A 145 -14.54 7.29 -0.48
CA GLN A 145 -15.35 6.84 -1.63
C GLN A 145 -16.86 6.86 -1.32
N VAL A 146 -17.25 6.68 -0.06
CA VAL A 146 -18.64 6.75 0.38
C VAL A 146 -19.04 8.22 0.56
N ARG A 147 -19.42 8.87 -0.54
CA ARG A 147 -20.26 10.09 -0.60
C ARG A 147 -20.08 11.09 0.56
N ARG A 148 -19.28 12.16 0.35
CA ARG A 148 -19.43 13.52 0.95
C ARG A 148 -18.15 14.38 0.89
N LEU A 149 -17.00 13.83 0.48
CA LEU A 149 -15.75 14.58 0.39
C LEU A 149 -15.40 15.05 -1.02
N GLU A 150 -15.99 14.47 -2.08
CA GLU A 150 -15.82 14.97 -3.46
C GLU A 150 -16.15 16.46 -3.58
N ASP A 151 -17.23 16.93 -2.93
CA ASP A 151 -17.64 18.34 -3.01
C ASP A 151 -16.83 19.29 -2.12
N ARG A 152 -16.05 18.78 -1.16
CA ARG A 152 -15.34 19.61 -0.16
C ARG A 152 -13.82 19.53 -0.24
N LEU A 153 -13.28 18.50 -0.89
CA LEU A 153 -11.86 18.29 -1.10
C LEU A 153 -11.44 18.66 -2.52
N TYR A 154 -12.02 19.74 -3.06
CA TYR A 154 -11.42 20.49 -4.17
C TYR A 154 -10.10 21.10 -3.70
N TRP A 155 -9.06 20.26 -3.63
CA TRP A 155 -7.71 20.74 -3.81
C TRP A 155 -7.68 21.30 -5.23
N ALA A 156 -7.12 22.51 -5.41
CA ALA A 156 -7.09 23.25 -6.67
C ALA A 156 -6.23 22.60 -7.79
N TYR A 157 -6.15 21.27 -7.80
CA TYR A 157 -5.46 20.43 -8.76
C TYR A 157 -6.49 19.59 -9.51
N ASP A 158 -6.40 19.56 -10.84
CA ASP A 158 -7.18 18.70 -11.76
C ASP A 158 -6.85 17.19 -11.62
N ILE A 159 -6.61 16.70 -10.40
CA ILE A 159 -6.39 15.28 -10.13
C ILE A 159 -7.69 14.71 -9.57
N HIS A 160 -8.26 13.74 -10.29
CA HIS A 160 -9.50 13.06 -9.90
C HIS A 160 -9.43 12.63 -8.41
N PRO A 161 -10.40 13.00 -7.56
CA PRO A 161 -10.37 12.74 -6.11
C PRO A 161 -10.03 11.29 -5.74
N SER A 162 -10.54 10.34 -6.51
CA SER A 162 -10.26 8.91 -6.37
C SER A 162 -8.77 8.54 -6.50
N ILE A 163 -8.00 9.24 -7.34
CA ILE A 163 -6.54 9.03 -7.50
C ILE A 163 -5.79 9.60 -6.30
N SER A 164 -6.14 10.81 -5.87
CA SER A 164 -5.56 11.43 -4.67
C SER A 164 -5.78 10.57 -3.43
N MET A 165 -6.97 9.99 -3.30
CA MET A 165 -7.30 9.07 -2.21
C MET A 165 -6.57 7.73 -2.32
N PHE A 166 -6.41 7.20 -3.53
CA PHE A 166 -5.61 6.00 -3.76
C PHE A 166 -4.13 6.22 -3.42
N ASN A 167 -3.59 7.41 -3.70
CA ASN A 167 -2.21 7.77 -3.35
C ASN A 167 -2.03 7.98 -1.85
N LEU A 168 -3.00 8.61 -1.19
CA LEU A 168 -3.01 8.75 0.28
C LEU A 168 -3.04 7.37 0.94
N TRP A 169 -3.90 6.48 0.43
CA TRP A 169 -3.99 5.09 0.86
C TRP A 169 -2.68 4.33 0.72
N GLN A 170 -2.10 4.32 -0.48
CA GLN A 170 -0.81 3.66 -0.71
C GLN A 170 0.32 4.30 0.12
N GLY A 171 0.29 5.62 0.31
CA GLY A 171 1.24 6.37 1.13
C GLY A 171 1.20 5.97 2.60
N LEU A 172 0.01 5.81 3.19
CA LEU A 172 -0.12 5.35 4.57
C LEU A 172 0.23 3.86 4.71
N THR A 173 -0.20 3.05 3.74
CA THR A 173 0.06 1.60 3.71
C THR A 173 1.56 1.30 3.62
N ILE A 174 2.31 2.04 2.77
CA ILE A 174 3.75 1.81 2.64
C ILE A 174 4.51 2.12 3.92
N ILE A 175 4.07 3.11 4.71
CA ILE A 175 4.70 3.45 5.99
C ILE A 175 4.56 2.29 6.98
N SER A 176 3.35 1.75 7.16
CA SER A 176 3.13 0.61 8.07
C SER A 176 3.93 -0.62 7.65
N LEU A 177 3.87 -0.98 6.37
CA LEU A 177 4.60 -2.15 5.85
C LEU A 177 6.12 -1.96 5.94
N SER A 178 6.62 -0.74 5.70
CA SER A 178 8.05 -0.44 5.83
C SER A 178 8.53 -0.54 7.28
N LEU A 179 7.73 -0.07 8.24
CA LEU A 179 8.00 -0.24 9.67
C LEU A 179 8.03 -1.73 10.04
N GLY A 180 7.03 -2.51 9.60
CA GLY A 180 6.99 -3.96 9.82
C GLY A 180 8.24 -4.67 9.32
N CYS A 181 8.73 -4.28 8.14
CA CYS A 181 9.95 -4.82 7.54
C CYS A 181 11.25 -4.35 8.20
N CYS A 182 11.27 -3.25 8.95
CA CYS A 182 12.51 -2.64 9.46
C CYS A 182 12.65 -2.71 10.99
N LEU A 183 11.59 -3.08 11.71
CA LEU A 183 11.61 -3.28 13.16
C LEU A 183 12.09 -4.69 13.53
N SER A 184 13.08 -4.75 14.42
CA SER A 184 13.62 -5.99 14.97
C SER A 184 13.89 -5.87 16.48
N ARG A 185 13.84 -6.98 17.21
CA ARG A 185 14.21 -7.06 18.63
C ARG A 185 15.68 -7.38 18.73
N GLN A 186 16.42 -6.60 19.52
CA GLN A 186 17.77 -6.99 19.89
C GLN A 186 17.73 -8.25 20.76
N GLN A 187 18.50 -9.27 20.37
CA GLN A 187 18.86 -10.33 21.31
C GLN A 187 19.83 -9.73 22.34
N PRO A 188 19.65 -10.01 23.63
CA PRO A 188 20.61 -9.58 24.63
C PRO A 188 21.98 -10.14 24.26
N THR A 189 22.98 -9.27 24.12
CA THR A 189 24.37 -9.66 23.96
C THR A 189 24.78 -10.37 25.25
N VAL A 190 24.83 -11.70 25.20
CA VAL A 190 25.52 -12.47 26.24
C VAL A 190 27.00 -12.19 26.00
N HIS A 191 27.54 -11.18 26.68
CA HIS A 191 28.97 -11.05 26.84
C HIS A 191 29.41 -12.27 27.68
N ALA A 192 29.97 -13.26 27.00
CA ALA A 192 30.70 -14.36 27.62
C ALA A 192 32.07 -13.87 28.09
#